data_AF-A0A0B0NJJ6-F1
#
_entry.id   AF-A0A0B0NJJ6-F1
#
_cell.length_a   1.000
_cell.length_b   1.000
_cell.length_c   1.000
_cell.angle_alpha   90.00
_cell.angle_beta   90.00
_cell.angle_gamma   90.00
#
_symmetry.space_group_name_H-M   'P 1'
#
loop_
_entity.id
_entity.type
_entity.pdbx_description
1 polymer ?
#
loop_
_entity_poly.entity_id
_entity_poly.type
_entity_poly.pdbx_seq_one_letter_code
_entity_poly.pdbx_strand_id
1 'polypeptide(L)'
;MLRYQWEDAVKFWNSKKREDCERVGTSSKQKQKFTHTAGSKSLACVAEAEDKLKDKKAEYEAIASSDSSVNLENIDNRISTKVLGPESSQQYMTSGSQAQAEVQRLRDQMAQMQASTVEQIAQLKAEAAARETDQNKKYNELQLQLQNMMKMFQQSQNPPS
;
A
#
# COMPACT_ATOMS: atom_id res chain seq x y z
N MET A 1 -39.69 -33.49 -5.04
CA MET A 1 -39.71 -32.22 -4.29
C MET A 1 -38.29 -31.66 -4.06
N LEU A 2 -37.33 -31.85 -4.97
CA LEU A 2 -35.92 -31.40 -4.83
C LEU A 2 -35.39 -30.57 -6.01
N ARG A 3 -36.20 -30.41 -7.08
CA ARG A 3 -35.81 -29.62 -8.26
C ARG A 3 -35.95 -28.10 -8.07
N TYR A 4 -36.55 -27.65 -6.96
CA TYR A 4 -36.76 -26.22 -6.72
C TYR A 4 -35.56 -25.54 -6.04
N GLN A 5 -34.74 -26.30 -5.30
CA GLN A 5 -33.64 -25.74 -4.49
C GLN A 5 -32.45 -25.27 -5.34
N TRP A 6 -32.20 -25.91 -6.49
CA TRP A 6 -31.02 -25.58 -7.31
C TRP A 6 -31.24 -24.29 -8.12
N GLU A 7 -32.47 -24.03 -8.57
CA GLU A 7 -32.80 -22.81 -9.31
C GLU A 7 -32.68 -21.57 -8.41
N ASP A 8 -33.09 -21.69 -7.14
CA ASP A 8 -32.98 -20.60 -6.17
C ASP A 8 -31.53 -20.32 -5.77
N ALA A 9 -30.70 -21.36 -5.65
CA ALA A 9 -29.26 -21.20 -5.43
C ALA A 9 -28.58 -20.48 -6.61
N VAL A 10 -28.95 -20.81 -7.85
CA VAL A 10 -28.40 -20.17 -9.06
C VAL A 10 -28.86 -18.71 -9.18
N LYS A 11 -30.11 -18.40 -8.83
CA LYS A 11 -30.62 -17.01 -8.80
C LYS A 11 -29.90 -16.18 -7.73
N PHE A 12 -29.68 -16.75 -6.56
CA PHE A 12 -28.94 -16.10 -5.47
C PHE A 12 -27.51 -15.74 -5.88
N TRP A 13 -26.78 -16.69 -6.48
CA TRP A 13 -25.41 -16.44 -6.95
C TRP A 13 -25.34 -15.38 -8.05
N ASN A 14 -26.29 -15.36 -8.99
CA ASN A 14 -26.34 -14.35 -10.03
C ASN A 14 -26.72 -12.96 -9.51
N SER A 15 -27.63 -12.87 -8.53
CA SER A 15 -28.00 -11.61 -7.88
C SER A 15 -26.81 -11.02 -7.12
N LYS A 16 -26.07 -11.86 -6.38
CA LYS A 16 -24.91 -11.44 -5.59
C LYS A 16 -23.77 -10.90 -6.45
N LYS A 17 -23.50 -11.56 -7.58
CA LYS A 17 -22.47 -11.11 -8.54
C LYS A 17 -22.81 -9.75 -9.17
N ARG A 18 -24.09 -9.46 -9.39
CA ARG A 18 -24.55 -8.17 -9.94
C ARG A 18 -24.35 -7.02 -8.95
N GLU A 19 -24.70 -7.22 -7.68
CA GLU A 19 -24.53 -6.22 -6.62
C GLU A 19 -23.06 -5.84 -6.41
N ASP A 20 -22.16 -6.82 -6.46
CA ASP A 20 -20.73 -6.58 -6.27
C ASP A 20 -20.13 -5.78 -7.44
N CYS A 21 -20.55 -6.07 -8.69
CA CYS A 21 -20.10 -5.31 -9.87
C CYS A 21 -20.61 -3.86 -9.89
N GLU A 22 -21.86 -3.61 -9.46
CA GLU A 22 -22.39 -2.23 -9.36
C GLU A 22 -21.67 -1.41 -8.29
N ARG A 23 -21.32 -2.02 -7.15
CA ARG A 23 -20.60 -1.35 -6.05
C ARG A 23 -19.17 -0.94 -6.44
N VAL A 24 -18.50 -1.72 -7.30
CA VAL A 24 -17.17 -1.37 -7.82
C VAL A 24 -17.23 -0.20 -8.82
N GLY A 25 -18.31 -0.12 -9.61
CA GLY A 25 -18.51 0.95 -10.60
C GLY A 25 -18.75 2.34 -9.99
N THR A 26 -19.41 2.43 -8.84
CA THR A 26 -19.69 3.72 -8.17
C THR A 26 -18.46 4.28 -7.44
N SER A 27 -17.68 3.42 -6.77
CA SER A 27 -16.42 3.80 -6.10
C SER A 27 -15.39 4.40 -7.07
N SER A 28 -15.28 3.82 -8.27
CA SER A 28 -14.36 4.31 -9.32
C SER A 28 -14.74 5.70 -9.84
N LYS A 29 -16.04 5.94 -10.10
CA LYS A 29 -16.55 7.26 -10.53
C LYS A 29 -16.37 8.35 -9.46
N GLN A 30 -16.48 8.01 -8.18
CA GLN A 30 -16.24 8.95 -7.09
C GLN A 30 -14.76 9.33 -6.96
N LYS A 31 -13.84 8.37 -7.16
CA LYS A 31 -12.39 8.65 -7.19
C LYS A 31 -11.95 9.47 -8.40
N GLN A 32 -12.66 9.39 -9.53
CA GLN A 32 -12.40 10.23 -10.71
C GLN A 32 -12.79 11.72 -10.51
N LYS A 33 -13.71 12.03 -9.61
CA LYS A 33 -14.19 13.40 -9.37
C LYS A 33 -13.26 14.27 -8.51
N PHE A 34 -12.22 13.71 -7.90
CA PHE A 34 -11.26 14.49 -7.10
C PHE A 34 -10.11 15.09 -7.92
N THR A 35 -9.96 14.75 -9.21
CA THR A 35 -8.76 15.11 -9.98
C THR A 35 -8.90 16.38 -10.83
N HIS A 36 -10.09 17.00 -10.95
CA HIS A 36 -10.30 18.12 -11.89
C HIS A 36 -10.54 19.51 -11.27
N THR A 37 -10.41 19.69 -9.96
CA THR A 37 -10.59 21.02 -9.32
C THR A 37 -9.31 21.52 -8.65
N ALA A 38 -8.22 21.60 -9.40
CA ALA A 38 -6.98 22.24 -8.93
C ALA A 38 -6.12 22.82 -10.07
N GLY A 39 -6.74 23.28 -11.16
CA GLY A 39 -5.97 23.84 -12.26
C GLY A 39 -6.77 24.88 -13.02
N SER A 40 -6.59 26.16 -12.66
CA SER A 40 -6.56 27.33 -13.57
C SER A 40 -6.70 28.65 -12.81
N LYS A 41 -5.63 29.12 -12.17
CA LYS A 41 -5.48 30.54 -11.75
C LYS A 41 -4.13 31.15 -12.19
N SER A 42 -3.37 30.48 -13.05
CA SER A 42 -1.93 30.68 -13.18
C SER A 42 -1.46 31.77 -14.16
N LEU A 43 -2.34 32.51 -14.84
CA LEU A 43 -1.88 33.55 -15.78
C LEU A 43 -2.00 35.00 -15.25
N ALA A 44 -2.95 35.30 -14.36
CA ALA A 44 -3.12 36.66 -13.83
C ALA A 44 -2.14 37.00 -12.69
N CYS A 45 -1.70 36.01 -11.90
CA CYS A 45 -0.86 36.23 -10.72
C CYS A 45 0.62 36.48 -11.05
N VAL A 46 1.07 36.13 -12.27
CA VAL A 46 2.47 36.30 -12.70
C VAL A 46 2.76 37.76 -13.08
N ALA A 47 1.82 38.44 -13.75
CA ALA A 47 2.00 39.84 -14.15
C ALA A 47 2.03 40.78 -12.92
N GLU A 48 1.18 40.54 -11.91
CA GLU A 48 1.15 41.34 -10.69
C GLU A 48 2.44 41.20 -9.85
N ALA A 49 3.15 40.08 -9.97
CA ALA A 49 4.41 39.85 -9.27
C ALA A 49 5.61 40.52 -9.96
N GLU A 50 5.58 40.68 -11.29
CA GLU A 50 6.68 41.31 -12.04
C GLU A 50 6.72 42.83 -11.82
N ASP A 51 5.58 43.51 -11.77
CA ASP A 51 5.53 44.95 -11.51
C ASP A 51 6.03 45.29 -10.09
N LYS A 52 5.67 44.47 -9.09
CA LYS A 52 6.16 44.63 -7.70
C LYS A 52 7.67 44.39 -7.55
N LEU A 53 8.30 43.67 -8.48
CA LEU A 53 9.75 43.43 -8.47
C LEU A 53 10.53 44.64 -9.01
N LYS A 54 9.98 45.35 -9.99
CA LYS A 54 10.62 46.52 -10.62
C LYS A 54 10.68 47.72 -9.66
N ASP A 55 9.61 47.98 -8.91
CA ASP A 55 9.57 49.05 -7.91
C ASP A 55 10.59 48.83 -6.79
N LYS A 56 10.70 47.59 -6.28
CA LYS A 56 11.68 47.26 -5.23
C LYS A 56 13.14 47.35 -5.68
N LYS A 57 13.42 47.14 -6.97
CA LYS A 57 14.78 47.26 -7.50
C LYS A 57 15.26 48.72 -7.50
N ALA A 58 14.37 49.66 -7.80
CA ALA A 58 14.70 51.09 -7.79
C ALA A 58 14.99 51.60 -6.37
N GLU A 59 14.26 51.12 -5.35
CA GLU A 59 14.53 51.46 -3.95
C GLU A 59 15.89 50.93 -3.47
N TYR A 60 16.35 49.78 -3.96
CA TYR A 60 17.63 49.19 -3.53
C TYR A 60 18.86 49.91 -4.12
N GLU A 61 18.80 50.38 -5.37
CA GLU A 61 19.91 51.16 -5.95
C GLU A 61 20.05 52.55 -5.33
N ALA A 62 18.96 53.13 -4.81
CA ALA A 62 19.03 54.40 -4.06
C ALA A 62 19.78 54.26 -2.73
N ILE A 63 19.70 53.10 -2.08
CA ILE A 63 20.35 52.84 -0.78
C ILE A 63 21.85 52.53 -0.98
N ALA A 64 22.21 51.81 -2.06
CA ALA A 64 23.60 51.48 -2.36
C ALA A 64 24.49 52.70 -2.67
N SER A 65 23.89 53.83 -3.07
CA SER A 65 24.59 55.08 -3.39
C SER A 65 24.96 55.93 -2.16
N SER A 66 24.40 55.64 -0.97
CA SER A 66 24.43 56.57 0.17
C SER A 66 25.29 56.19 1.39
N ASP A 67 25.96 55.04 1.45
CA ASP A 67 26.78 54.71 2.63
C ASP A 67 28.28 54.70 2.32
N SER A 68 28.84 55.92 2.43
CA SER A 68 30.25 56.16 2.59
C SER A 68 30.79 55.54 3.89
N SER A 69 31.87 54.78 3.74
CA SER A 69 32.93 54.54 4.72
C SER A 69 32.51 54.07 6.13
N VAL A 70 32.36 52.75 6.28
CA VAL A 70 32.63 52.08 7.56
C VAL A 70 33.30 50.74 7.28
N ASN A 71 34.43 50.50 7.95
CA ASN A 71 35.39 49.43 7.72
C ASN A 71 34.74 48.02 7.69
N LEU A 72 34.84 47.33 6.55
CA LEU A 72 34.18 46.03 6.28
C LEU A 72 34.66 44.89 7.19
N GLU A 73 35.88 44.96 7.72
CA GLU A 73 36.54 43.80 8.34
C GLU A 73 36.01 43.43 9.75
N ASN A 74 35.12 44.25 10.32
CA ASN A 74 34.48 43.98 11.62
C ASN A 74 33.04 43.44 11.50
N ILE A 75 32.42 43.54 10.32
CA ILE A 75 31.02 43.11 10.14
C ILE A 75 30.92 41.61 9.87
N ASP A 76 31.87 41.04 9.14
CA ASP A 76 31.84 39.62 8.75
C ASP A 76 31.83 38.67 9.96
N ASN A 77 32.58 38.99 11.02
CA ASN A 77 32.60 38.18 12.26
C ASN A 77 31.32 38.32 13.10
N ARG A 78 30.63 39.47 13.02
CA ARG A 78 29.38 39.73 13.75
C ARG A 78 28.16 39.17 13.02
N ILE A 79 28.16 39.20 11.69
CA ILE A 79 27.07 38.62 10.88
C ILE A 79 27.17 37.09 10.89
N SER A 80 28.37 36.52 10.78
CA SER A 80 28.55 35.05 10.78
C SER A 80 28.07 34.38 12.08
N THR A 81 28.11 35.07 13.23
CA THR A 81 27.68 34.53 14.53
C THR A 81 26.21 34.78 14.88
N LYS A 82 25.54 35.75 14.25
CA LYS A 82 24.13 36.10 14.53
C LYS A 82 23.15 35.66 13.44
N VAL A 83 23.57 35.61 12.17
CA VAL A 83 22.72 35.19 11.05
C VAL A 83 22.73 33.67 10.89
N LEU A 84 23.88 33.02 11.09
CA LEU A 84 23.97 31.57 11.25
C LEU A 84 24.07 31.24 12.75
N GLY A 85 22.96 31.32 13.47
CA GLY A 85 22.89 30.73 14.80
C GLY A 85 23.18 29.23 14.74
N PRO A 86 23.82 28.62 15.78
CA PRO A 86 24.12 27.19 15.82
C PRO A 86 22.88 26.28 15.67
N GLU A 87 21.68 26.84 15.84
CA GLU A 87 20.38 26.18 15.72
C GLU A 87 20.03 25.77 14.28
N SER A 88 20.49 26.49 13.24
CA SER A 88 20.15 26.15 11.85
C SER A 88 20.94 24.95 11.33
N SER A 89 22.22 24.83 11.69
CA SER A 89 23.03 23.65 11.40
C SER A 89 22.57 22.44 12.22
N GLN A 90 22.09 22.64 13.45
CA GLN A 90 21.52 21.56 14.26
C GLN A 90 20.15 21.09 13.73
N GLN A 91 19.26 21.98 13.30
CA GLN A 91 17.96 21.61 12.71
C GLN A 91 18.08 20.84 11.39
N TYR A 92 19.06 21.17 10.55
CA TYR A 92 19.28 20.45 9.29
C TYR A 92 19.82 19.02 9.53
N MET A 93 20.64 18.82 10.57
CA MET A 93 21.15 17.50 10.96
C MET A 93 20.10 16.62 11.67
N THR A 94 19.25 17.20 12.51
CA THR A 94 18.17 16.46 13.21
C THR A 94 17.02 16.07 12.29
N SER A 95 16.70 16.89 11.29
CA SER A 95 15.62 16.59 10.33
C SER A 95 15.97 15.42 9.39
N GLY A 96 17.23 15.34 8.94
CA GLY A 96 17.70 14.19 8.14
C GLY A 96 17.68 12.86 8.92
N SER A 97 18.01 12.90 10.22
CA SER A 97 17.97 11.72 11.09
C SER A 97 16.53 11.31 11.45
N GLN A 98 15.59 12.25 11.58
CA GLN A 98 14.18 11.96 11.79
C GLN A 98 13.53 11.31 10.56
N ALA A 99 13.74 11.86 9.35
CA ALA A 99 13.21 11.29 8.11
C ALA A 99 13.76 9.87 7.85
N GLN A 100 15.03 9.64 8.19
CA GLN A 100 15.65 8.32 8.06
C GLN A 100 15.08 7.30 9.07
N ALA A 101 14.78 7.72 10.30
CA ALA A 101 14.16 6.86 11.31
C ALA A 101 12.73 6.43 10.91
N GLU A 102 11.94 7.32 10.30
CA GLU A 102 10.61 6.99 9.80
C GLU A 102 10.66 6.00 8.62
N VAL A 103 11.60 6.19 7.69
CA VAL A 103 11.82 5.24 6.60
C VAL A 103 12.23 3.87 7.12
N GLN A 104 13.10 3.81 8.14
CA GLN A 104 13.50 2.53 8.73
C GLN A 104 12.33 1.84 9.42
N ARG A 105 11.50 2.59 10.18
CA ARG A 105 10.31 2.03 10.84
C ARG A 105 9.32 1.45 9.83
N LEU A 106 9.13 2.12 8.69
CA LEU A 106 8.28 1.62 7.62
C LEU A 106 8.86 0.34 6.98
N ARG A 107 10.18 0.25 6.81
CA ARG A 107 10.84 -0.99 6.35
C ARG A 107 10.63 -2.13 7.32
N ASP A 108 10.79 -1.88 8.61
CA ASP A 108 10.61 -2.90 9.64
C ASP A 108 9.14 -3.38 9.70
N GLN A 109 8.17 -2.48 9.55
CA GLN A 109 6.76 -2.85 9.42
C GLN A 109 6.49 -3.69 8.17
N MET A 110 7.06 -3.33 7.01
CA MET A 110 6.92 -4.12 5.80
C MET A 110 7.54 -5.51 5.96
N ALA A 111 8.71 -5.60 6.59
CA ALA A 111 9.37 -6.87 6.89
C ALA A 111 8.52 -7.73 7.84
N GLN A 112 7.90 -7.13 8.86
CA GLN A 112 7.02 -7.83 9.79
C GLN A 112 5.75 -8.34 9.10
N MET A 113 5.11 -7.53 8.25
CA MET A 113 3.96 -8.00 7.46
C MET A 113 4.34 -9.10 6.49
N GLN A 114 5.51 -9.02 5.85
CA GLN A 114 6.01 -10.09 4.98
C GLN A 114 6.25 -11.38 5.77
N ALA A 115 6.91 -11.30 6.93
CA ALA A 115 7.16 -12.46 7.77
C ALA A 115 5.85 -13.15 8.20
N SER A 116 4.87 -12.37 8.65
CA SER A 116 3.54 -12.91 9.01
C SER A 116 2.83 -13.55 7.83
N THR A 117 2.95 -12.98 6.63
CA THR A 117 2.34 -13.55 5.42
C THR A 117 3.00 -14.88 5.05
N VAL A 118 4.33 -14.95 5.11
CA VAL A 118 5.08 -16.19 4.82
C VAL A 118 4.73 -17.28 5.83
N GLU A 119 4.59 -16.94 7.11
CA GLU A 119 4.19 -17.88 8.15
C GLU A 119 2.79 -18.45 7.93
N GLN A 120 1.81 -17.60 7.57
CA GLN A 120 0.45 -18.06 7.22
C GLN A 120 0.44 -18.98 6.00
N ILE A 121 1.22 -18.67 4.96
CA ILE A 121 1.35 -19.53 3.78
C ILE A 121 1.93 -20.90 4.16
N ALA A 122 2.98 -20.92 5.00
CA ALA A 122 3.57 -22.16 5.47
C ALA A 122 2.57 -23.01 6.25
N GLN A 123 1.79 -22.40 7.14
CA GLN A 123 0.78 -23.10 7.93
C GLN A 123 -0.34 -23.66 7.06
N LEU A 124 -0.89 -22.88 6.13
CA LEU A 124 -1.91 -23.34 5.18
C LEU A 124 -1.39 -24.49 4.31
N LYS A 125 -0.13 -24.45 3.89
CA LYS A 125 0.50 -25.52 3.11
C LYS A 125 0.69 -26.79 3.93
N ALA A 126 1.14 -26.66 5.18
CA ALA A 126 1.29 -27.81 6.08
C ALA A 126 -0.07 -28.45 6.40
N GLU A 127 -1.11 -27.63 6.64
CA GLU A 127 -2.46 -28.12 6.89
C GLU A 127 -3.07 -28.79 5.65
N ALA A 128 -2.84 -28.23 4.45
CA ALA A 128 -3.26 -28.86 3.20
C ALA A 128 -2.59 -30.23 3.00
N ALA A 129 -1.28 -30.33 3.24
CA ALA A 129 -0.55 -31.60 3.14
C ALA A 129 -1.07 -32.63 4.16
N ALA A 130 -1.35 -32.22 5.40
CA ALA A 130 -1.92 -33.10 6.41
C ALA A 130 -3.30 -33.64 5.97
N ARG A 131 -4.19 -32.76 5.49
CA ARG A 131 -5.51 -33.16 4.99
C ARG A 131 -5.44 -34.10 3.79
N GLU A 132 -4.47 -33.91 2.88
CA GLU A 132 -4.25 -34.80 1.74
C GLU A 132 -3.86 -36.22 2.20
N THR A 133 -2.95 -36.33 3.18
CA THR A 133 -2.56 -37.65 3.71
C THR A 133 -3.73 -38.39 4.35
N ASP A 134 -4.60 -37.69 5.09
CA ASP A 134 -5.75 -38.30 5.74
C ASP A 134 -6.85 -38.69 4.74
N GLN A 135 -7.04 -37.90 3.67
CA GLN A 135 -7.94 -38.30 2.58
C GLN A 135 -7.40 -39.51 1.83
N ASN A 136 -6.10 -39.55 1.54
CA ASN A 136 -5.48 -40.69 0.86
C ASN A 136 -5.57 -41.98 1.69
N LYS A 137 -5.39 -41.91 3.02
CA LYS A 137 -5.61 -43.06 3.91
C LYS A 137 -7.05 -43.57 3.80
N LYS A 138 -8.05 -42.69 3.89
CA LYS A 138 -9.47 -43.06 3.77
C LYS A 138 -9.79 -43.67 2.40
N TYR A 139 -9.22 -43.11 1.34
CA TYR A 139 -9.38 -43.63 -0.01
C TYR A 139 -8.79 -45.04 -0.15
N ASN A 140 -7.56 -45.26 0.34
CA ASN A 140 -6.90 -46.57 0.31
C ASN A 140 -7.66 -47.62 1.12
N GLU A 141 -8.20 -47.23 2.28
CA GLU A 141 -8.99 -48.13 3.13
C GLU A 141 -10.31 -48.52 2.47
N LEU A 142 -11.00 -47.57 1.83
CA LEU A 142 -12.20 -47.85 1.05
C LEU A 142 -11.91 -48.78 -0.13
N GLN A 143 -10.80 -48.56 -0.82
CA GLN A 143 -10.36 -49.42 -1.92
C GLN A 143 -10.10 -50.86 -1.43
N LEU A 144 -9.44 -51.02 -0.27
CA LEU A 144 -9.19 -52.33 0.33
C LEU A 144 -10.49 -53.03 0.74
N GLN A 145 -11.44 -52.31 1.33
CA GLN A 145 -12.76 -52.87 1.68
C GLN A 145 -13.49 -53.38 0.43
N LEU A 146 -13.49 -52.59 -0.64
CA LEU A 146 -14.13 -52.99 -1.90
C LEU A 146 -13.47 -54.25 -2.48
N GLN A 147 -12.14 -54.32 -2.47
CA GLN A 147 -11.39 -55.50 -2.91
C GLN A 147 -11.77 -56.74 -2.10
N ASN A 148 -11.84 -56.62 -0.77
CA ASN A 148 -12.22 -57.72 0.12
C ASN A 148 -13.65 -58.19 -0.17
N MET A 149 -14.58 -57.26 -0.39
CA MET A 149 -15.96 -57.60 -0.75
C MET A 149 -16.04 -58.35 -2.08
N MET A 150 -15.28 -57.90 -3.09
CA MET A 150 -15.19 -58.55 -4.39
C MET A 150 -14.66 -59.99 -4.28
N LYS A 151 -13.65 -60.19 -3.43
CA LYS A 151 -13.07 -61.52 -3.16
C LYS A 151 -14.07 -62.45 -2.49
N MET A 152 -14.79 -61.98 -1.46
CA MET A 152 -15.82 -62.77 -0.78
C MET A 152 -16.98 -63.13 -1.72
N PHE A 153 -17.40 -62.17 -2.56
CA PHE A 153 -18.41 -62.43 -3.59
C PHE A 153 -17.95 -63.51 -4.55
N GLN A 154 -16.72 -63.43 -5.08
CA GLN A 154 -16.18 -64.45 -5.99
C GLN A 154 -16.10 -65.85 -5.35
N GLN A 155 -15.75 -65.93 -4.05
CA GLN A 155 -15.73 -67.20 -3.31
C GLN A 155 -17.13 -67.80 -3.16
N SER A 156 -18.15 -66.97 -2.95
CA SER A 156 -19.55 -67.45 -2.91
C SER A 156 -20.05 -68.01 -4.25
N GLN A 157 -19.45 -67.59 -5.37
CA GLN A 157 -19.78 -68.08 -6.72
C GLN A 157 -19.06 -69.39 -7.08
N ASN A 158 -18.00 -69.76 -6.35
CA ASN A 158 -17.22 -70.97 -6.61
C ASN A 158 -17.47 -71.99 -5.48
N PRO A 159 -18.44 -72.90 -5.62
CA PRO A 159 -18.69 -73.92 -4.60
C PRO A 159 -17.45 -74.84 -4.46
N PRO A 160 -17.07 -75.23 -3.24
CA PRO A 160 -16.03 -76.23 -3.06
C PRO A 160 -16.48 -77.56 -3.71
N SER A 161 -15.60 -78.13 -4.56
CA SER A 161 -15.77 -79.47 -5.14
C SER A 161 -15.69 -80.58 -4.10
#